data_AF-A0A522XRT5-F1
#
_entry.id   AF-A0A522XRT5-F1
#
_cell.length_a   1.000
_cell.length_b   1.000
_cell.length_c   1.000
_cell.angle_alpha   90.00
_cell.angle_beta   90.00
_cell.angle_gamma   90.00
#
_symmetry.space_group_name_H-M   'P 1'
#
loop_
_entity.id
_entity.type
_entity.pdbx_description
1 polymer ?
#
loop_
_entity_poly.entity_id
_entity_poly.type
_entity_poly.pdbx_seq_one_letter_code
_entity_poly.pdbx_strand_id
1 'polypeptide(L)' 'MQLKGSKTEGHLKDAFAGESQANRRYLYFANKADIEGYNDVSAVFRSTA' A
#
# COMPACT_ATOMS: atom_id res chain seq x y z
N MET A 1 10.61 23.49 -12.52
CA MET A 1 10.01 23.51 -11.16
C MET A 1 10.93 22.72 -10.25
N GLN A 2 11.48 23.30 -9.17
CA GLN A 2 12.30 22.54 -8.22
C GLN A 2 11.43 22.13 -7.02
N LEU A 3 11.40 20.83 -6.73
CA LEU A 3 10.62 20.28 -5.61
C LEU A 3 11.36 20.36 -4.27
N LYS A 4 12.69 20.43 -4.30
CA LYS A 4 13.53 20.39 -3.11
C LYS A 4 13.24 21.55 -2.16
N GLY A 5 12.95 21.24 -0.89
CA GLY A 5 12.59 22.19 0.16
C GLY A 5 11.14 22.69 0.09
N SER A 6 10.34 22.24 -0.88
CA SER A 6 8.94 22.64 -1.00
C SER A 6 8.04 21.80 -0.09
N LYS A 7 6.84 22.32 0.21
CA LYS A 7 5.78 21.55 0.88
C LYS A 7 5.39 20.30 0.07
N THR A 8 5.44 20.39 -1.26
CA THR A 8 5.14 19.27 -2.15
C THR A 8 6.13 18.12 -1.97
N GLU A 9 7.42 18.38 -1.76
CA GLU A 9 8.38 17.32 -1.42
C GLU A 9 8.03 16.64 -0.10
N GLY A 10 7.63 17.40 0.91
CA GLY A 10 7.13 16.87 2.18
C GLY A 10 5.92 15.95 1.98
N HIS A 11 4.89 16.44 1.30
CA HIS A 11 3.69 15.66 1.01
C HIS A 11 3.98 14.39 0.22
N LEU A 12 4.92 14.43 -0.74
CA LEU A 12 5.33 13.25 -1.50
C LEU A 12 6.03 12.20 -0.63
N LYS A 13 6.85 12.63 0.33
CA LYS A 13 7.48 11.70 1.30
C LYS A 13 6.44 11.07 2.22
N ASP A 14 5.50 11.87 2.71
CA ASP A 14 4.42 11.39 3.58
C ASP A 14 3.50 10.41 2.84
N ALA A 15 3.12 10.75 1.61
CA ALA A 15 2.33 9.87 0.74
C ALA A 15 3.06 8.56 0.46
N PHE A 16 4.34 8.62 0.07
CA PHE A 16 5.16 7.43 -0.15
C PHE A 16 5.23 6.54 1.09
N ALA A 17 5.41 7.11 2.28
CA ALA A 17 5.42 6.37 3.53
C ALA A 17 4.05 5.73 3.83
N GLY A 18 2.95 6.45 3.57
CA GLY A 18 1.59 5.97 3.75
C GLY A 18 1.24 4.82 2.80
N GLU A 19 1.52 4.99 1.51
CA GLU A 19 1.28 3.99 0.46
C GLU A 19 2.14 2.74 0.67
N SER A 20 3.42 2.91 1.05
CA SER A 20 4.29 1.78 1.39
C SER A 20 3.74 0.94 2.55
N GLN A 21 3.18 1.59 3.56
CA GLN A 21 2.53 0.88 4.67
C GLN A 21 1.21 0.23 4.25
N ALA A 22 0.43 0.87 3.38
CA ALA A 22 -0.82 0.32 2.85
C ALA A 22 -0.57 -0.95 2.02
N ASN A 23 0.39 -0.91 1.09
CA ASN A 23 0.83 -2.07 0.31
C ASN A 23 1.19 -3.26 1.22
N ARG A 24 2.00 -3.03 2.27
CA ARG A 24 2.34 -4.09 3.23
C ARG A 24 1.13 -4.67 3.95
N ARG A 25 0.15 -3.84 4.33
CA ARG A 25 -1.09 -4.31 4.97
C ARG A 25 -1.95 -5.13 3.99
N TYR A 26 -2.04 -4.72 2.73
CA TYR A 26 -2.78 -5.47 1.71
C TYR A 26 -2.18 -6.85 1.49
N LEU A 27 -0.85 -6.98 1.41
CA LEU A 27 -0.20 -8.30 1.33
C LEU A 27 -0.47 -9.17 2.57
N TYR A 28 -0.47 -8.58 3.77
CA TYR A 28 -0.84 -9.29 4.99
C TYR A 28 -2.30 -9.79 4.94
N PHE A 29 -3.24 -8.93 4.54
CA PHE A 29 -4.65 -9.30 4.43
C PHE A 29 -4.91 -10.31 3.33
N ALA A 30 -4.20 -10.23 2.19
CA ALA A 30 -4.23 -11.26 1.17
C ALA A 30 -3.82 -12.62 1.73
N ASN A 31 -2.69 -12.68 2.45
CA ASN A 31 -2.24 -13.93 3.06
C ASN A 31 -3.23 -14.46 4.11
N LYS A 32 -3.89 -13.58 4.89
CA LYS A 32 -4.93 -14.00 5.83
C LYS A 32 -6.17 -14.55 5.12
N ALA A 33 -6.65 -13.87 4.09
CA ALA A 33 -7.78 -14.32 3.27
C ALA A 33 -7.49 -15.68 2.61
N ASP A 34 -6.25 -15.91 2.15
CA ASP A 34 -5.79 -17.19 1.59
C ASP A 34 -5.86 -18.32 2.64
N ILE A 35 -5.34 -18.09 3.85
CA ILE A 35 -5.39 -19.06 4.97
C ILE A 35 -6.82 -19.40 5.38
N GLU A 36 -7.73 -18.41 5.36
CA GLU A 36 -9.13 -18.58 5.71
C GLU A 36 -10.00 -19.15 4.56
N GLY A 37 -9.41 -19.36 3.37
CA GLY A 37 -10.07 -19.96 2.21
C GLY A 37 -10.85 -18.98 1.31
N TYR A 38 -10.67 -17.68 1.51
CA TYR A 38 -11.28 -16.61 0.71
C TYR A 38 -10.40 -16.22 -0.49
N ASN A 39 -10.25 -17.13 -1.45
CA ASN A 39 -9.32 -16.99 -2.57
C ASN A 39 -9.56 -15.73 -3.43
N ASP A 40 -10.81 -15.40 -3.76
CA ASP A 40 -11.14 -14.21 -4.56
C ASP A 40 -10.77 -12.91 -3.82
N VAL A 41 -11.00 -12.87 -2.51
CA VAL A 41 -10.65 -11.72 -1.66
C VAL A 41 -9.14 -11.57 -1.55
N SER A 42 -8.41 -12.68 -1.40
CA SER A 42 -6.94 -12.70 -1.44
C SER A 42 -6.41 -12.12 -2.75
N ALA A 43 -6.97 -12.53 -3.88
CA ALA A 43 -6.57 -12.04 -5.20
C ALA A 43 -6.76 -10.52 -5.34
N VAL A 44 -7.88 -9.97 -4.84
CA VAL A 44 -8.15 -8.52 -4.84
C VAL A 44 -7.14 -7.76 -3.98
N PHE A 45 -6.81 -8.26 -2.78
CA PHE A 45 -5.79 -7.61 -1.95
C PHE A 45 -4.39 -7.66 -2.58
N ARG A 46 -4.02 -8.77 -3.26
CA ARG A 46 -2.74 -8.87 -3.96
C ARG A 46 -2.66 -7.96 -5.17
N SER A 47 -3.74 -7.76 -5.92
CA SER A 47 -3.72 -6.88 -7.09
C SER A 47 -3.71 -5.39 -6.73
N THR A 48 -4.20 -5.06 -5.53
CA THR A 48 -4.18 -3.70 -5.00
C THR A 48 -2.83 -3.34 -4.37
N ALA A 49 -2.05 -4.34 -3.95
CA ALA A 49 -0.71 -4.16 -3.37
C ALA A 49 0.34 -4.00 -4.49
#